data_AF-A0A285NUT4-F1
#
_entry.id   AF-A0A285NUT4-F1
#
_cell.length_a   1.000
_cell.length_b   1.000
_cell.length_c   1.000
_cell.angle_alpha   90.00
_cell.angle_beta   90.00
_cell.angle_gamma   90.00
#
_symmetry.space_group_name_H-M   'P 1'
#
loop_
_entity.id
_entity.type
_entity.pdbx_description
1 polymer ?
#
loop_
_entity_poly.entity_id
_entity_poly.type
_entity_poly.pdbx_seq_one_letter_code
_entity_poly.pdbx_strand_id
1 'polypeptide(L)' 'MRFVVYFVLFLIILGVSAYLVFLNHQPISLLLTPQMGEYIYTTYPMPLGLLVLLFFFAGLLFGYLLRMFLK' A
#
# COMPACT_ATOMS: atom_id res chain seq x y z
N MET A 1 -29.54 7.41 1.58
CA MET A 1 -29.15 6.71 0.33
C MET A 1 -27.69 6.93 -0.06
N ARG A 2 -27.17 8.16 -0.14
CA ARG A 2 -25.75 8.42 -0.49
C ARG A 2 -24.72 7.66 0.35
N PHE A 3 -24.95 7.57 1.68
CA PHE A 3 -24.07 6.84 2.59
C PHE A 3 -23.99 5.34 2.28
N VAL A 4 -25.12 4.72 1.89
CA VAL A 4 -25.16 3.31 1.47
C VAL A 4 -24.36 3.11 0.19
N VAL A 5 -24.47 4.04 -0.77
CA VAL A 5 -23.69 4.00 -2.02
C VAL A 5 -22.18 4.09 -1.72
N TYR A 6 -21.76 5.00 -0.85
CA TYR A 6 -20.34 5.10 -0.46
C TYR A 6 -19.84 3.85 0.27
N PHE A 7 -20.68 3.27 1.13
CA PHE A 7 -20.34 2.03 1.82
C PHE A 7 -20.19 0.85 0.85
N VAL A 8 -21.08 0.70 -0.12
CA VAL A 8 -20.98 -0.34 -1.16
C VAL A 8 -19.73 -0.13 -2.02
N LEU A 9 -19.45 1.10 -2.45
CA LEU A 9 -18.22 1.42 -3.18
C LEU A 9 -16.97 1.08 -2.37
N PHE A 10 -16.95 1.40 -1.08
CA PHE A 10 -15.86 1.06 -0.19
C PHE A 10 -15.64 -0.46 -0.13
N LEU A 11 -16.71 -1.25 0.02
CA LEU A 11 -16.60 -2.72 0.02
C LEU A 11 -16.07 -3.27 -1.30
N ILE A 12 -16.50 -2.72 -2.44
CA ILE A 12 -16.00 -3.12 -3.76
C ILE A 12 -14.50 -2.84 -3.87
N ILE A 13 -14.06 -1.64 -3.48
CA ILE A 13 -12.64 -1.27 -3.50
C ILE A 13 -11.83 -2.22 -2.60
N LEU A 14 -12.32 -2.47 -1.38
CA LEU A 14 -11.66 -3.36 -0.42
C LEU A 14 -11.55 -4.79 -0.97
N GLY A 15 -12.63 -5.31 -1.56
CA GLY A 15 -12.66 -6.65 -2.16
C GLY A 15 -11.69 -6.79 -3.34
N VAL A 16 -11.68 -5.81 -4.25
CA VAL A 16 -10.74 -5.78 -5.39
C VAL A 16 -9.29 -5.70 -4.89
N SER A 17 -9.03 -4.85 -3.90
CA SER A 17 -7.70 -4.76 -3.27
C SER A 17 -7.28 -6.09 -2.65
N ALA A 18 -8.12 -6.72 -1.83
CA ALA A 18 -7.81 -8.01 -1.22
C ALA A 18 -7.55 -9.10 -2.28
N TYR A 19 -8.35 -9.12 -3.34
CA TYR A 19 -8.18 -10.06 -4.45
C TYR A 19 -6.85 -9.85 -5.19
N LEU A 20 -6.42 -8.60 -5.41
CA LEU A 20 -5.12 -8.30 -6.00
C LEU A 20 -3.95 -8.78 -5.13
N VAL A 21 -4.07 -8.67 -3.80
CA VAL A 21 -3.07 -9.25 -2.87
C VAL A 21 -3.04 -10.76 -2.99
N PHE A 22 -4.22 -11.39 -3.04
CA PHE A 22 -4.35 -12.84 -3.16
C PHE A 22 -3.79 -13.37 -4.49
N LEU A 23 -4.02 -12.69 -5.61
CA LEU A 23 -3.45 -13.14 -6.88
C LEU A 23 -1.92 -13.09 -6.91
N ASN A 24 -1.30 -12.25 -6.09
CA ASN A 24 0.14 -12.04 -6.10
C ASN A 24 0.78 -12.33 -4.73
N HIS A 25 0.80 -13.62 -4.40
CA HIS A 25 1.40 -14.17 -3.17
C HIS A 25 2.93 -14.25 -3.19
N GLN A 26 3.60 -13.79 -4.25
CA GLN A 26 5.06 -13.84 -4.30
C GLN A 26 5.65 -13.05 -3.11
N PRO A 27 6.38 -13.72 -2.21
CA PRO A 27 6.95 -13.07 -1.05
C PRO A 27 8.13 -12.21 -1.50
N ILE A 28 8.10 -10.96 -1.10
CA ILE A 28 9.18 -10.01 -1.30
C ILE A 28 9.68 -9.50 0.04
N SER A 29 10.98 -9.23 0.11
CA SER A 29 11.61 -8.54 1.24
C SER A 29 12.32 -7.30 0.73
N LEU A 30 12.28 -6.23 1.51
CA LEU A 30 13.04 -5.01 1.22
C LEU A 30 14.41 -5.17 1.86
N LEU A 31 15.43 -5.05 1.01
CA LEU A 31 16.83 -5.03 1.40
C LEU A 31 17.28 -3.58 1.53
N LEU A 32 17.60 -3.17 2.75
CA LEU A 32 18.18 -1.88 3.05
C LEU A 32 19.69 -2.06 3.18
N THR A 33 20.41 -1.68 2.13
CA THR A 33 21.87 -1.75 2.08
C THR A 33 22.45 -0.37 2.38
N PRO A 34 22.98 -0.12 3.58
CA PRO A 34 23.60 1.16 3.90
C PRO A 34 24.86 1.38 3.05
N GLN A 35 25.12 2.62 2.64
CA GLN A 35 26.31 2.98 1.86
C GLN A 35 27.60 2.86 2.66
N MET A 36 27.53 3.01 3.99
CA MET A 36 28.65 2.84 4.92
C MET A 36 28.18 1.97 6.08
N GLY A 37 28.44 0.66 5.99
CA GLY A 37 28.12 -0.31 7.04
C GLY A 37 28.24 -1.75 6.55
N GLU A 38 28.62 -2.66 7.45
CA GLU A 38 28.79 -4.09 7.14
C GLU A 38 27.50 -4.91 7.28
N TYR A 39 26.40 -4.27 7.71
CA TYR A 39 25.15 -4.94 8.02
C TYR A 39 24.08 -4.68 6.95
N ILE A 40 23.41 -5.75 6.54
CA ILE A 40 22.28 -5.73 5.63
C ILE A 40 21.00 -5.88 6.45
N TYR A 41 20.10 -4.90 6.36
CA TYR A 41 18.79 -5.00 7.02
C TYR A 41 17.77 -5.55 6.03
N THR A 42 17.02 -6.57 6.45
CA THR A 42 15.93 -7.16 5.67
C THR A 42 14.62 -6.99 6.42
N THR A 43 13.58 -6.59 5.70
CA THR A 43 12.23 -6.58 6.27
C THR A 43 11.64 -7.98 6.28
N TYR A 44 10.63 -8.19 7.11
CA TYR A 44 9.84 -9.43 7.08
C TYR A 44 9.22 -9.62 5.68
N PRO A 45 9.21 -10.85 5.13
CA PRO A 45 8.64 -11.11 3.82
C PRO A 45 7.14 -10.78 3.80
N MET A 46 6.71 -10.05 2.77
CA MET A 46 5.31 -9.68 2.56
C MET A 46 4.89 -9.94 1.11
N PRO A 47 3.59 -10.14 0.82
CA PRO A 47 3.11 -10.29 -0.54
C PRO A 47 3.37 -9.04 -1.37
N LEU A 48 3.89 -9.18 -2.59
CA LEU A 48 4.10 -8.05 -3.50
C LEU A 48 2.83 -7.22 -3.72
N GLY A 49 1.69 -7.90 -3.87
CA GLY A 49 0.40 -7.21 -4.04
C GLY A 49 0.05 -6.29 -2.86
N LEU A 50 0.42 -6.68 -1.64
CA LEU A 50 0.21 -5.88 -0.44
C LEU A 50 1.11 -4.63 -0.45
N LEU A 51 2.38 -4.78 -0.84
CA LEU A 51 3.30 -3.65 -0.96
C LEU A 51 2.79 -2.61 -1.97
N VAL A 52 2.34 -3.06 -3.14
CA VAL A 52 1.81 -2.17 -4.20
C VAL A 52 0.60 -1.37 -3.70
N LEU A 53 -0.33 -2.02 -3.01
CA LEU A 53 -1.49 -1.33 -2.44
C LEU A 53 -1.09 -0.32 -1.36
N LEU A 54 -0.15 -0.67 -0.49
CA LEU A 54 0.34 0.26 0.54
C LEU A 54 0.92 1.52 -0.10
N PHE A 55 1.76 1.39 -1.14
CA PHE A 55 2.30 2.55 -1.86
C PHE A 55 1.21 3.35 -2.58
N PHE A 56 0.25 2.70 -3.22
CA PHE A 56 -0.85 3.37 -3.90
C PHE A 56 -1.68 4.22 -2.93
N PHE A 57 -2.14 3.64 -1.82
CA PHE A 57 -2.92 4.37 -0.82
C PHE A 57 -2.10 5.41 -0.08
N ALA A 58 -0.82 5.14 0.21
CA ALA A 58 0.08 6.13 0.80
C ALA A 58 0.27 7.33 -0.14
N GLY A 59 0.41 7.11 -1.45
CA GLY A 59 0.51 8.17 -2.45
C GLY A 59 -0.76 9.02 -2.53
N LEU A 60 -1.95 8.40 -2.52
CA LEU A 60 -3.22 9.12 -2.47
C LEU A 60 -3.36 9.97 -1.20
N LEU A 61 -3.03 9.38 -0.03
CA LEU A 61 -3.04 10.08 1.25
C LEU A 61 -2.06 11.26 1.22
N PHE A 62 -0.84 11.04 0.74
CA PHE A 62 0.19 12.07 0.65
C PHE A 62 -0.24 13.21 -0.28
N GLY A 63 -0.79 12.90 -1.46
CA GLY A 63 -1.32 13.92 -2.36
C GLY A 63 -2.45 14.75 -1.75
N TYR A 64 -3.34 14.10 -0.98
CA TYR A 64 -4.41 14.80 -0.26
C TYR A 64 -3.84 15.73 0.84
N LEU A 65 -2.89 15.25 1.63
CA LEU A 65 -2.22 16.03 2.67
C LEU A 65 -1.45 17.21 2.07
N LEU A 66 -0.69 16.97 1.00
CA LEU A 66 0.10 17.98 0.31
C LEU A 66 -0.79 19.11 -0.23
N ARG A 67 -1.93 18.78 -0.82
CA ARG A 67 -2.96 19.76 -1.22
C ARG A 67 -3.53 20.54 -0.05
N MET A 68 -3.61 19.95 1.15
CA MET A 68 -4.10 20.64 2.34
C MET A 68 -3.10 21.67 2.86
N PHE A 69 -1.79 21.39 2.77
CA PHE A 69 -0.72 22.30 3.21
C PHE A 69 -0.37 23.39 2.20
N LEU A 70 -0.45 23.10 0.90
CA LEU A 70 -0.15 24.06 -0.19
C LEU A 70 -1.34 24.96 -0.56
N LYS A 71 -2.25 25.17 0.40
CA LYS A 71 -3.40 26.07 0.24
C LYS A 71 -2.97 27.53 0.16
#